data_AF-A0A0T5XCB2-F1
#
_entry.id   AF-A0A0T5XCB2-F1
#
_cell.length_a   1.000
_cell.length_b   1.000
_cell.length_c   1.000
_cell.angle_alpha   90.00
_cell.angle_beta   90.00
_cell.angle_gamma   90.00
#
_symmetry.space_group_name_H-M   'P 1'
#
loop_
_entity.id
_entity.type
_entity.pdbx_description
1 polymer ?
#
loop_
_entity_poly.entity_id
_entity_poly.type
_entity_poly.pdbx_seq_one_letter_code
_entity_poly.pdbx_strand_id
1 'polypeptide(L)'
;MNKRIRFFGSILLAFSVLFLCGIPSFAADFDSILQKWSRTYTTKGDMGDELTIVATYYSAEYIEALVQREAEKNLWTESEVENYKYELLKALQLEEYIPVMLSFDMKGAPLRMAPFDNKAILWVGGQKLSPADYDKRFNFKLSGKREGLVYFPRYDESGKSYLEGVSTLRLTIDGNIGPITMGKQIDFYWDVSKDDPSKLYEGRAASRLELERLIKRLNQLKEQKSKLEEQIAAIEKEIEMVEGRIEELEKE
;
A
#
# COMPACT_ATOMS: atom_id res chain seq x y z
N MET A 1 82.23 12.79 32.49
CA MET A 1 82.44 11.33 32.37
C MET A 1 81.39 10.81 31.39
N ASN A 2 81.71 10.70 30.09
CA ASN A 2 82.00 9.45 29.34
C ASN A 2 80.87 8.40 29.49
N LYS A 3 80.29 7.76 28.47
CA LYS A 3 80.47 7.59 27.01
C LYS A 3 79.21 6.80 26.55
N ARG A 4 78.45 7.22 25.53
CA ARG A 4 78.49 6.78 24.11
C ARG A 4 77.73 5.47 23.77
N ILE A 5 77.14 5.54 22.55
CA ILE A 5 76.72 4.49 21.58
C ILE A 5 75.22 4.11 21.66
N ARG A 6 74.42 3.96 20.59
CA ARG A 6 74.24 4.49 19.21
C ARG A 6 73.41 3.41 18.45
N PHE A 7 72.38 3.86 17.72
CA PHE A 7 71.80 3.26 16.49
C PHE A 7 71.05 1.91 16.55
N PHE A 8 69.79 1.86 16.09
CA PHE A 8 69.37 1.22 14.82
C PHE A 8 67.84 1.34 14.52
N GLY A 9 67.50 1.62 13.25
CA GLY A 9 66.24 1.26 12.53
C GLY A 9 64.99 2.12 12.79
N SER A 10 64.58 3.07 11.94
CA SER A 10 63.93 2.95 10.61
C SER A 10 62.54 2.30 10.60
N ILE A 11 61.52 3.16 10.52
CA ILE A 11 60.32 3.13 9.64
C ILE A 11 59.65 1.76 9.41
N LEU A 12 58.42 1.59 9.94
CA LEU A 12 57.33 0.99 9.16
C LEU A 12 55.95 1.49 9.61
N LEU A 13 55.24 1.97 8.60
CA LEU A 13 53.84 2.33 8.50
C LEU A 13 52.91 1.18 8.97
N ALA A 14 51.94 1.47 9.85
CA ALA A 14 50.71 0.68 9.96
C ALA A 14 49.60 1.55 10.59
N PHE A 15 49.01 2.39 9.76
CA PHE A 15 47.78 3.11 10.04
C PHE A 15 46.62 2.10 9.99
N SER A 16 46.40 1.35 11.07
CA SER A 16 45.21 0.52 11.22
C SER A 16 44.08 1.40 11.78
N VAL A 17 43.45 2.17 10.90
CA VAL A 17 42.12 2.72 11.17
C VAL A 17 41.15 1.59 10.88
N LEU A 18 40.87 0.80 11.91
CA LEU A 18 39.67 -0.03 11.96
C LEU A 18 38.47 0.92 12.03
N PHE A 19 37.94 1.29 10.87
CA PHE A 19 36.57 1.80 10.75
C PHE A 19 35.64 0.63 11.06
N LEU A 20 35.46 0.35 12.35
CA LEU A 20 34.25 -0.32 12.85
C LEU A 20 33.12 0.68 12.63
N CYS A 21 32.49 0.62 11.45
CA CYS A 21 31.13 1.11 11.29
C CYS A 21 30.26 0.30 12.26
N GLY A 22 30.10 0.84 13.48
CA GLY A 22 29.00 0.45 14.34
C GLY A 22 27.73 0.88 13.64
N ILE A 23 27.14 -0.01 12.84
CA ILE A 23 25.75 0.12 12.43
C ILE A 23 24.97 0.09 13.74
N PRO A 24 24.23 1.16 14.10
CA PRO A 24 23.34 1.10 15.25
C PRO A 24 22.41 -0.10 15.04
N SER A 25 22.19 -0.90 16.08
CA SER A 25 21.24 -2.01 16.04
C SER A 25 19.82 -1.44 15.88
N PHE A 26 19.42 -1.16 14.63
CA PHE A 26 18.07 -0.70 14.26
C PHE A 26 17.05 -1.85 14.21
N ALA A 27 17.52 -3.11 14.22
CA ALA A 27 16.68 -4.30 14.11
C ALA A 27 15.55 -4.38 15.16
N ALA A 28 15.80 -3.94 16.40
CA ALA A 28 14.78 -3.94 17.45
C ALA A 28 13.69 -2.87 17.25
N ASP A 29 13.96 -1.84 16.45
CA ASP A 29 13.04 -0.73 16.20
C ASP A 29 12.00 -1.10 15.12
N PHE A 30 12.42 -1.77 14.04
CA PHE A 30 11.53 -2.13 12.94
C PHE A 30 10.39 -3.04 13.37
N ASP A 31 10.66 -4.09 14.16
CA ASP A 31 9.62 -5.03 14.58
C ASP A 31 8.52 -4.34 15.40
N SER A 32 8.89 -3.35 16.22
CA SER A 32 7.94 -2.56 16.99
C SER A 32 7.00 -1.75 16.07
N ILE A 33 7.55 -1.14 15.01
CA ILE A 33 6.79 -0.41 14.00
C ILE A 33 5.88 -1.38 13.23
N LEU A 34 6.39 -2.53 12.81
CA LEU A 34 5.61 -3.50 12.03
C LEU A 34 4.44 -4.07 12.85
N GLN A 35 4.66 -4.34 14.14
CA GLN A 35 3.61 -4.75 15.08
C GLN A 35 2.61 -3.62 15.35
N LYS A 36 3.06 -2.37 15.44
CA LYS A 36 2.18 -1.20 15.62
C LYS A 36 1.12 -1.10 14.51
N TRP A 37 1.42 -1.54 13.30
CA TRP A 37 0.48 -1.48 12.17
C TRP A 37 -0.19 -2.80 11.80
N SER A 38 0.16 -3.89 12.51
CA SER A 38 -0.47 -5.21 12.36
C SER A 38 -1.36 -5.52 13.56
N ARG A 39 -2.52 -6.11 13.31
CA ARG A 39 -3.47 -6.50 14.36
C ARG A 39 -3.82 -7.97 14.19
N THR A 40 -3.73 -8.71 15.30
CA THR A 40 -3.98 -10.15 15.31
C THR A 40 -5.26 -10.44 16.08
N TYR A 41 -6.15 -11.20 15.46
CA TYR A 41 -7.31 -11.80 16.08
C TYR A 41 -7.13 -13.31 16.08
N THR A 42 -7.29 -13.95 17.24
CA THR A 42 -7.23 -15.41 17.36
C THR A 42 -8.48 -15.90 18.06
N THR A 43 -9.11 -16.95 17.52
CA THR A 43 -10.22 -17.65 18.14
C THR A 43 -10.02 -19.15 18.03
N LYS A 44 -10.52 -19.88 19.03
CA LYS A 44 -10.50 -21.35 19.07
C LYS A 44 -11.92 -21.89 19.14
N GLY A 45 -12.13 -23.06 18.53
CA GLY A 45 -13.36 -23.84 18.65
C GLY A 45 -13.22 -24.95 19.69
N ASP A 46 -14.35 -25.50 20.10
CA ASP A 46 -14.40 -26.54 21.15
C ASP A 46 -13.73 -27.86 20.74
N MET A 47 -13.62 -28.11 19.43
CA MET A 47 -13.00 -29.32 18.85
C MET A 47 -11.51 -29.15 18.53
N GLY A 48 -10.88 -28.06 18.99
CA GLY A 48 -9.46 -27.77 18.76
C GLY A 48 -9.17 -27.01 17.47
N ASP A 49 -10.21 -26.59 16.73
CA ASP A 49 -10.08 -25.67 15.61
C ASP A 49 -9.47 -24.33 16.08
N GLU A 50 -8.62 -23.73 15.26
CA GLU A 50 -7.99 -22.44 15.55
C GLU A 50 -7.96 -21.59 14.29
N LEU A 51 -8.44 -20.35 14.41
CA LEU A 51 -8.32 -19.34 13.38
C LEU A 51 -7.49 -18.19 13.92
N THR A 52 -6.45 -17.83 13.18
CA THR A 52 -5.72 -16.57 13.35
C THR A 52 -5.94 -15.70 12.13
N ILE A 53 -6.36 -14.46 12.34
CA ILE A 53 -6.47 -13.42 11.33
C ILE A 53 -5.50 -12.31 11.68
N VAL A 54 -4.63 -11.95 10.75
CA VAL A 54 -3.76 -10.78 10.86
C VAL A 54 -4.21 -9.76 9.83
N ALA A 55 -4.52 -8.56 10.28
CA ALA A 55 -4.80 -7.42 9.41
C ALA A 55 -3.69 -6.38 9.55
N THR A 56 -3.13 -5.94 8.43
CA THR A 56 -2.04 -4.96 8.41
C THR A 56 -2.38 -3.78 7.51
N TYR A 57 -2.36 -2.59 8.09
CA TYR A 57 -2.50 -1.34 7.36
C TYR A 57 -1.13 -0.85 6.91
N TYR A 58 -0.96 -0.56 5.62
CA TYR A 58 0.30 -0.07 5.06
C TYR A 58 0.42 1.44 5.23
N SER A 59 0.73 1.88 6.45
CA SER A 59 1.16 3.25 6.71
C SER A 59 2.51 3.57 6.06
N ALA A 60 2.85 4.85 5.97
CA ALA A 60 4.18 5.26 5.48
C ALA A 60 5.31 4.68 6.33
N GLU A 61 5.16 4.77 7.64
CA GLU A 61 6.12 4.25 8.62
C GLU A 61 6.27 2.72 8.50
N TYR A 62 5.17 2.00 8.28
CA TYR A 62 5.20 0.55 8.09
C TYR A 62 5.95 0.15 6.83
N ILE A 63 5.69 0.84 5.71
CA ILE A 63 6.34 0.54 4.42
C ILE A 63 7.85 0.76 4.54
N GLU A 64 8.29 1.89 5.10
CA GLU A 64 9.71 2.17 5.28
C GLU A 64 10.37 1.14 6.20
N ALA A 65 9.76 0.84 7.35
CA ALA A 65 10.28 -0.19 8.26
C ALA A 65 10.33 -1.58 7.60
N LEU A 66 9.34 -1.92 6.76
CA LEU A 66 9.32 -3.19 6.03
C LEU A 66 10.45 -3.27 5.01
N VAL A 67 10.65 -2.21 4.22
CA VAL A 67 11.71 -2.12 3.21
C VAL A 67 13.08 -2.23 3.87
N GLN A 68 13.32 -1.47 4.95
CA GLN A 68 14.60 -1.50 5.67
C GLN A 68 14.85 -2.87 6.33
N ARG A 69 13.84 -3.47 6.96
CA ARG A 69 13.97 -4.80 7.56
C ARG A 69 14.29 -5.87 6.51
N GLU A 70 13.62 -5.87 5.36
CA GLU A 70 13.94 -6.81 4.28
C GLU A 70 15.34 -6.54 3.69
N ALA A 71 15.75 -5.28 3.59
CA ALA A 71 17.10 -4.93 3.16
C ALA A 71 18.18 -5.47 4.09
N GLU A 72 18.03 -5.28 5.40
CA GLU A 72 18.98 -5.80 6.41
C GLU A 72 19.01 -7.32 6.41
N LYS A 73 17.84 -7.96 6.40
CA LYS A 73 17.71 -9.42 6.42
C LYS A 73 18.36 -10.09 5.21
N ASN A 74 18.29 -9.46 4.04
CA ASN A 74 18.79 -10.01 2.78
C ASN A 74 20.11 -9.39 2.31
N LEU A 75 20.71 -8.46 3.09
CA LEU A 75 21.94 -7.74 2.76
C LEU A 75 21.89 -7.01 1.41
N TRP A 76 20.76 -6.36 1.13
CA TRP A 76 20.52 -5.68 -0.15
C TRP A 76 21.39 -4.43 -0.33
N THR A 77 21.80 -4.22 -1.58
CA THR A 77 22.37 -2.96 -2.06
C THR A 77 21.30 -1.86 -2.13
N GLU A 78 21.70 -0.58 -2.11
CA GLU A 78 20.77 0.54 -2.27
C GLU A 78 19.85 0.40 -3.51
N SER A 79 20.40 -0.13 -4.62
CA SER A 79 19.61 -0.37 -5.83
C SER A 79 18.53 -1.44 -5.65
N GLU A 80 18.80 -2.50 -4.88
CA GLU A 80 17.83 -3.55 -4.61
C GLU A 80 16.75 -3.06 -3.65
N VAL A 81 17.12 -2.24 -2.67
CA VAL A 81 16.18 -1.57 -1.75
C VAL A 81 15.22 -0.66 -2.54
N GLU A 82 15.74 0.20 -3.42
CA GLU A 82 14.92 1.09 -4.24
C GLU A 82 14.00 0.31 -5.19
N ASN A 83 14.50 -0.76 -5.81
CA ASN A 83 13.69 -1.62 -6.68
C ASN A 83 12.57 -2.33 -5.91
N TYR A 84 12.87 -2.86 -4.72
CA TYR A 84 11.87 -3.49 -3.86
C TYR A 84 10.81 -2.49 -3.40
N LYS A 85 11.24 -1.29 -2.94
CA LYS A 85 10.33 -0.21 -2.56
C LYS A 85 9.41 0.18 -3.73
N TYR A 86 9.97 0.30 -4.93
CA TYR A 86 9.21 0.60 -6.13
C TYR A 86 8.14 -0.46 -6.44
N GLU A 87 8.50 -1.75 -6.47
CA GLU A 87 7.54 -2.83 -6.74
C GLU A 87 6.47 -2.94 -5.64
N LEU A 88 6.86 -2.75 -4.38
CA LEU A 88 5.92 -2.73 -3.25
C LEU A 88 4.91 -1.60 -3.40
N LEU A 89 5.36 -0.36 -3.60
CA LEU A 89 4.48 0.80 -3.75
C LEU A 89 3.56 0.67 -4.98
N LYS A 90 4.09 0.10 -6.08
CA LYS A 90 3.31 -0.21 -7.28
C LYS A 90 2.20 -1.24 -7.01
N ALA A 91 2.50 -2.28 -6.24
CA ALA A 91 1.50 -3.28 -5.85
C ALA A 91 0.45 -2.68 -4.90
N LEU A 92 0.86 -1.82 -3.97
CA LEU A 92 -0.03 -1.20 -3.00
C LEU A 92 -0.99 -0.17 -3.60
N GLN A 93 -0.63 0.43 -4.75
CA GLN A 93 -1.48 1.39 -5.48
C GLN A 93 -2.03 2.51 -4.57
N LEU A 94 -1.18 3.02 -3.68
CA LEU A 94 -1.56 3.96 -2.62
C LEU A 94 -2.23 5.24 -3.14
N GLU A 95 -1.96 5.60 -4.39
CA GLU A 95 -2.58 6.77 -5.02
C GLU A 95 -4.07 6.59 -5.21
N GLU A 96 -4.55 5.40 -5.54
CA GLU A 96 -5.95 5.12 -5.85
C GLU A 96 -6.69 4.46 -4.68
N TYR A 97 -5.95 3.71 -3.85
CA TYR A 97 -6.53 2.83 -2.83
C TYR A 97 -5.90 2.99 -1.45
N ILE A 98 -6.65 2.52 -0.46
CA ILE A 98 -6.22 2.25 0.90
C ILE A 98 -6.03 0.72 1.01
N PRO A 99 -4.80 0.20 0.87
CA PRO A 99 -4.57 -1.24 0.91
C PRO A 99 -4.46 -1.76 2.33
N VAL A 100 -5.06 -2.92 2.57
CA VAL A 100 -4.92 -3.69 3.81
C VAL A 100 -4.51 -5.11 3.45
N MET A 101 -3.41 -5.61 4.02
CA MET A 101 -3.07 -7.03 3.93
C MET A 101 -3.90 -7.80 4.93
N LEU A 102 -4.55 -8.86 4.47
CA LEU A 102 -5.19 -9.83 5.33
C LEU A 102 -4.47 -11.16 5.22
N SER A 103 -4.16 -11.75 6.37
CA SER A 103 -3.65 -13.12 6.48
C SER A 103 -4.61 -13.93 7.34
N PHE A 104 -5.07 -15.05 6.81
CA PHE A 104 -5.90 -16.03 7.52
C PHE A 104 -5.08 -17.31 7.67
N ASP A 105 -5.00 -17.85 8.87
CA ASP A 105 -4.44 -19.18 9.14
C ASP A 105 -5.49 -20.01 9.88
N MET A 106 -6.06 -20.98 9.15
CA MET A 106 -7.12 -21.85 9.65
C MET A 106 -6.61 -23.27 9.87
N LYS A 107 -6.62 -23.72 11.13
CA LYS A 107 -6.38 -25.10 11.52
C LYS A 107 -7.71 -25.75 11.88
N GLY A 108 -8.09 -26.80 11.16
CA GLY A 108 -9.35 -27.51 11.35
C GLY A 108 -10.36 -27.25 10.22
N ALA A 109 -11.61 -26.98 10.57
CA ALA A 109 -12.72 -26.80 9.64
C ALA A 109 -12.45 -25.63 8.67
N PRO A 110 -12.50 -25.84 7.34
CA PRO A 110 -12.06 -24.82 6.39
C PRO A 110 -12.97 -23.59 6.35
N LEU A 111 -12.38 -22.41 6.11
CA LEU A 111 -13.14 -21.17 5.91
C LEU A 111 -13.82 -21.15 4.54
N ARG A 112 -14.96 -20.47 4.46
CA ARG A 112 -15.73 -20.15 3.26
C ARG A 112 -16.04 -18.67 3.26
N MET A 113 -15.25 -17.90 2.53
CA MET A 113 -15.32 -16.44 2.57
C MET A 113 -15.97 -15.83 1.32
N ALA A 114 -16.47 -16.65 0.39
CA ALA A 114 -17.17 -16.16 -0.79
C ALA A 114 -18.62 -15.75 -0.51
N PRO A 115 -19.10 -14.68 -1.17
CA PRO A 115 -18.32 -13.71 -1.93
C PRO A 115 -17.60 -12.75 -0.96
N PHE A 116 -16.29 -12.54 -1.15
CA PHE A 116 -15.46 -11.86 -0.15
C PHE A 116 -15.66 -10.33 -0.11
N ASP A 117 -16.13 -9.75 -1.20
CA ASP A 117 -16.47 -8.33 -1.31
C ASP A 117 -17.45 -7.85 -0.22
N ASN A 118 -18.35 -8.72 0.25
CA ASN A 118 -19.27 -8.41 1.34
C ASN A 118 -18.79 -8.82 2.74
N LYS A 119 -17.56 -9.35 2.85
CA LYS A 119 -16.98 -9.83 4.11
C LYS A 119 -16.07 -8.84 4.80
N ALA A 120 -15.52 -7.87 4.08
CA ALA A 120 -14.63 -6.87 4.63
C ALA A 120 -15.23 -5.47 4.44
N ILE A 121 -15.19 -4.65 5.48
CA ILE A 121 -15.65 -3.26 5.45
C ILE A 121 -14.59 -2.41 6.13
N LEU A 122 -14.13 -1.37 5.44
CA LEU A 122 -13.26 -0.36 6.06
C LEU A 122 -14.12 0.83 6.49
N TRP A 123 -14.04 1.17 7.77
CA TRP A 123 -14.63 2.37 8.34
C TRP A 123 -13.56 3.43 8.44
N VAL A 124 -13.83 4.56 7.81
CA VAL A 124 -12.94 5.72 7.78
C VAL A 124 -13.69 6.89 8.39
N GLY A 125 -13.43 7.15 9.68
CA GLY A 125 -14.32 8.00 10.49
C GLY A 125 -15.75 7.45 10.51
N GLY A 126 -16.72 8.25 10.04
CA GLY A 126 -18.13 7.85 9.94
C GLY A 126 -18.52 7.12 8.65
N GLN A 127 -17.60 7.00 7.69
CA GLN A 127 -17.90 6.49 6.37
C GLN A 127 -17.57 5.00 6.23
N LYS A 128 -18.40 4.30 5.45
CA LYS A 128 -18.32 2.86 5.22
C LYS A 128 -17.85 2.59 3.80
N LEU A 129 -16.69 1.94 3.66
CA LEU A 129 -16.10 1.59 2.37
C LEU A 129 -16.14 0.08 2.15
N SER A 130 -16.66 -0.32 1.00
CA SER A 130 -16.54 -1.70 0.52
C SER A 130 -15.25 -1.86 -0.29
N PRO A 131 -14.67 -3.07 -0.40
CA PRO A 131 -13.51 -3.32 -1.23
C PRO A 131 -13.81 -2.95 -2.69
N ALA A 132 -12.94 -2.14 -3.29
CA ALA A 132 -12.94 -1.89 -4.73
C ALA A 132 -12.32 -3.07 -5.48
N ASP A 133 -11.25 -3.66 -4.93
CA ASP A 133 -10.67 -4.91 -5.42
C ASP A 133 -10.03 -5.70 -4.27
N TYR A 134 -9.71 -6.97 -4.51
CA TYR A 134 -9.08 -7.86 -3.52
C TYR A 134 -8.52 -9.11 -4.19
N ASP A 135 -7.65 -9.82 -3.48
CA ASP A 135 -7.16 -11.12 -3.90
C ASP A 135 -8.31 -12.15 -4.04
N LYS A 136 -8.64 -12.49 -5.29
CA LYS A 136 -9.75 -13.40 -5.62
C LYS A 136 -9.60 -14.80 -5.02
N ARG A 137 -8.39 -15.18 -4.57
CA ARG A 137 -8.16 -16.42 -3.82
C ARG A 137 -8.95 -16.46 -2.51
N PHE A 138 -9.40 -15.32 -1.97
CA PHE A 138 -10.30 -15.30 -0.81
C PHE A 138 -11.69 -15.89 -1.08
N ASN A 139 -12.14 -15.94 -2.34
CA ASN A 139 -13.41 -16.59 -2.68
C ASN A 139 -13.34 -18.12 -2.65
N PHE A 140 -12.14 -18.70 -2.57
CA PHE A 140 -11.98 -20.15 -2.52
C PHE A 140 -11.93 -20.62 -1.08
N LYS A 141 -12.45 -21.83 -0.85
CA LYS A 141 -12.32 -22.54 0.42
C LYS A 141 -10.87 -22.49 0.92
N LEU A 142 -10.67 -22.22 2.21
CA LEU A 142 -9.34 -22.09 2.80
C LEU A 142 -9.13 -23.09 3.93
N SER A 143 -8.12 -23.94 3.77
CA SER A 143 -7.48 -24.69 4.85
C SER A 143 -6.04 -24.21 4.96
N GLY A 144 -5.51 -24.05 6.18
CA GLY A 144 -4.18 -23.51 6.42
C GLY A 144 -4.09 -22.00 6.19
N LYS A 145 -2.94 -21.55 5.71
CA LYS A 145 -2.61 -20.12 5.58
C LYS A 145 -2.89 -19.56 4.19
N ARG A 146 -3.49 -18.36 4.13
CA ARG A 146 -3.59 -17.54 2.92
C ARG A 146 -3.52 -16.07 3.26
N GLU A 147 -2.76 -15.34 2.46
CA GLU A 147 -2.65 -13.90 2.55
C GLU A 147 -2.96 -13.24 1.21
N GLY A 148 -3.45 -12.00 1.27
CA GLY A 148 -3.84 -11.23 0.10
C GLY A 148 -4.20 -9.79 0.46
N LEU A 149 -4.03 -8.91 -0.52
CA LEU A 149 -4.39 -7.50 -0.40
C LEU A 149 -5.89 -7.31 -0.62
N VAL A 150 -6.45 -6.36 0.12
CA VAL A 150 -7.79 -5.81 -0.07
C VAL A 150 -7.63 -4.31 -0.28
N TYR A 151 -8.19 -3.81 -1.38
CA TYR A 151 -8.08 -2.42 -1.78
C TYR A 151 -9.41 -1.72 -1.53
N PHE A 152 -9.39 -0.72 -0.65
CA PHE A 152 -10.54 0.17 -0.44
C PHE A 152 -10.33 1.46 -1.22
N PRO A 153 -11.39 2.11 -1.74
CA PRO A 153 -11.24 3.38 -2.45
C PRO A 153 -10.61 4.43 -1.53
N ARG A 154 -9.68 5.24 -2.05
CA ARG A 154 -9.05 6.33 -1.29
C ARG A 154 -9.83 7.64 -1.35
N TYR A 155 -10.55 7.88 -2.44
CA TYR A 155 -11.33 9.10 -2.66
C TYR A 155 -12.81 8.82 -2.83
N ASP A 156 -13.63 9.80 -2.48
CA ASP A 156 -15.05 9.82 -2.83
C ASP A 156 -15.28 10.17 -4.31
N GLU A 157 -16.54 10.15 -4.73
CA GLU A 157 -16.95 10.47 -6.11
C GLU A 157 -16.59 11.92 -6.51
N SER A 158 -16.40 12.82 -5.54
CA SER A 158 -15.99 14.21 -5.76
C SER A 158 -14.46 14.38 -5.79
N GLY A 159 -13.70 13.31 -5.56
CA GLY A 159 -12.24 13.32 -5.51
C GLY A 159 -11.66 13.74 -4.15
N LYS A 160 -12.48 13.85 -3.10
CA LYS A 160 -11.99 14.15 -1.74
C LYS A 160 -11.45 12.88 -1.08
N SER A 161 -10.28 12.99 -0.43
CA SER A 161 -9.64 11.86 0.26
C SER A 161 -10.43 11.45 1.50
N TYR A 162 -10.72 10.16 1.63
CA TYR A 162 -11.33 9.60 2.82
C TYR A 162 -10.42 9.69 4.05
N LEU A 163 -9.10 9.68 3.85
CA LEU A 163 -8.12 9.74 4.94
C LEU A 163 -7.87 11.15 5.47
N GLU A 164 -8.42 12.19 4.82
CA GLU A 164 -8.21 13.58 5.23
C GLU A 164 -8.89 13.88 6.59
N GLY A 165 -8.09 14.28 7.58
CA GLY A 165 -8.59 14.63 8.92
C GLY A 165 -9.05 13.44 9.76
N VAL A 166 -8.71 12.21 9.35
CA VAL A 166 -9.08 10.99 10.07
C VAL A 166 -7.98 10.59 11.04
N SER A 167 -8.38 10.24 12.26
CA SER A 167 -7.46 9.75 13.31
C SER A 167 -7.51 8.24 13.49
N THR A 168 -8.59 7.58 13.07
CA THR A 168 -8.78 6.15 13.32
C THR A 168 -9.41 5.46 12.13
N LEU A 169 -8.83 4.31 11.78
CA LEU A 169 -9.41 3.36 10.84
C LEU A 169 -9.92 2.14 11.60
N ARG A 170 -11.08 1.63 11.19
CA ARG A 170 -11.58 0.33 11.66
C ARG A 170 -11.85 -0.59 10.48
N LEU A 171 -11.17 -1.73 10.42
CA LEU A 171 -11.57 -2.81 9.52
C LEU A 171 -12.50 -3.75 10.27
N THR A 172 -13.65 -4.04 9.67
CA THR A 172 -14.59 -5.04 10.14
C THR A 172 -14.60 -6.22 9.19
N ILE A 173 -14.45 -7.43 9.72
CA ILE A 173 -14.67 -8.68 9.01
C ILE A 173 -15.95 -9.36 9.54
N ASP A 174 -16.86 -9.69 8.63
CA ASP A 174 -18.04 -10.52 8.92
C ASP A 174 -17.58 -11.94 9.31
N GLY A 175 -17.93 -12.39 10.51
CA GLY A 175 -17.55 -13.69 11.05
C GLY A 175 -18.27 -14.87 10.38
N ASN A 176 -19.24 -14.64 9.49
CA ASN A 176 -19.86 -15.68 8.66
C ASN A 176 -18.93 -16.21 7.55
N ILE A 177 -17.70 -16.49 7.92
CA ILE A 177 -16.61 -17.06 7.11
C ILE A 177 -16.23 -18.48 7.55
N GLY A 178 -16.70 -18.93 8.71
CA GLY A 178 -16.36 -20.24 9.27
C GLY A 178 -17.19 -20.58 10.51
N PRO A 179 -17.18 -21.85 10.95
CA PRO A 179 -18.03 -22.30 12.06
C PRO A 179 -17.67 -21.63 13.40
N ILE A 180 -16.38 -21.38 13.66
CA ILE A 180 -15.90 -20.81 14.93
C ILE A 180 -16.02 -19.28 15.02
N THR A 181 -16.39 -18.64 13.91
CA THR A 181 -16.61 -17.19 13.82
C THR A 181 -18.07 -16.84 13.49
N MET A 182 -18.93 -17.82 13.25
CA MET A 182 -20.31 -17.60 12.82
C MET A 182 -21.06 -16.66 13.78
N GLY A 183 -21.72 -15.64 13.23
CA GLY A 183 -22.43 -14.63 14.02
C GLY A 183 -21.53 -13.62 14.77
N LYS A 184 -20.20 -13.71 14.66
CA LYS A 184 -19.27 -12.73 15.24
C LYS A 184 -19.00 -11.59 14.26
N GLN A 185 -18.65 -10.44 14.82
CA GLN A 185 -18.02 -9.35 14.09
C GLN A 185 -16.58 -9.23 14.59
N ILE A 186 -15.63 -9.15 13.66
CA ILE A 186 -14.19 -9.10 13.99
C ILE A 186 -13.69 -7.72 13.59
N ASP A 187 -13.35 -6.89 14.57
CA ASP A 187 -12.93 -5.50 14.35
C ASP A 187 -11.43 -5.32 14.64
N PHE A 188 -10.75 -4.62 13.74
CA PHE A 188 -9.35 -4.20 13.87
C PHE A 188 -9.27 -2.68 13.81
N TYR A 189 -8.47 -2.08 14.69
CA TYR A 189 -8.35 -0.63 14.82
C TYR A 189 -6.92 -0.15 14.65
N TRP A 190 -6.73 0.94 13.90
CA TRP A 190 -5.46 1.63 13.75
C TRP A 190 -5.63 3.12 14.04
N ASP A 191 -4.68 3.68 14.79
CA ASP A 191 -4.51 5.12 14.93
C ASP A 191 -3.66 5.62 13.74
N VAL A 192 -4.27 6.44 12.90
CA VAL A 192 -3.64 7.02 11.69
C VAL A 192 -3.39 8.52 11.82
N SER A 193 -3.61 9.11 13.01
CA SER A 193 -3.48 10.56 13.23
C SER A 193 -2.09 11.12 12.93
N LYS A 194 -1.07 10.26 12.96
CA LYS A 194 0.34 10.60 12.68
C LYS A 194 0.89 9.94 11.42
N ASP A 195 0.04 9.27 10.64
CA ASP A 195 0.46 8.71 9.36
C ASP A 195 0.59 9.84 8.35
N ASP A 196 1.74 9.91 7.68
CA ASP A 196 2.05 10.92 6.68
C ASP A 196 2.55 10.24 5.40
N PRO A 197 1.63 9.94 4.47
CA PRO A 197 1.96 9.28 3.21
C PRO A 197 2.91 10.09 2.32
N SER A 198 3.03 11.41 2.52
CA SER A 198 3.88 12.27 1.67
C SER A 198 5.35 11.84 1.72
N LYS A 199 5.80 11.28 2.85
CA LYS A 199 7.16 10.76 3.05
C LYS A 199 7.51 9.59 2.14
N LEU A 200 6.52 8.85 1.65
CA LEU A 200 6.75 7.76 0.70
C LEU A 200 7.08 8.27 -0.71
N TYR A 201 6.75 9.53 -0.99
CA TYR A 201 6.94 10.17 -2.29
C TYR A 201 8.28 10.91 -2.40
N GLU A 202 9.23 10.62 -1.52
CA GLU A 202 10.61 11.10 -1.61
C GLU A 202 11.53 10.01 -2.19
N GLY A 203 12.51 10.41 -3.00
CA GLY A 203 13.53 9.52 -3.57
C GLY A 203 13.26 9.04 -5.01
N ARG A 204 14.09 8.09 -5.48
CA ARG A 204 14.09 7.62 -6.88
C ARG A 204 12.85 6.77 -7.19
N ALA A 205 12.49 5.82 -6.33
CA ALA A 205 11.28 5.01 -6.48
C ALA A 205 10.01 5.88 -6.61
N ALA A 206 9.87 6.89 -5.73
CA ALA A 206 8.77 7.83 -5.76
C ALA A 206 8.70 8.66 -7.05
N SER A 207 9.84 9.22 -7.48
CA SER A 207 9.92 10.00 -8.72
C SER A 207 9.50 9.18 -9.94
N ARG A 208 9.85 7.88 -9.94
CA ARG A 208 9.46 6.96 -11.00
C ARG A 208 7.95 6.68 -11.00
N LEU A 209 7.35 6.47 -9.82
CA LEU A 209 5.90 6.25 -9.70
C LEU A 209 5.10 7.49 -10.12
N GLU A 210 5.50 8.67 -9.66
CA GLU A 210 4.85 9.93 -10.05
C GLU A 210 4.94 10.14 -11.57
N LEU A 211 6.08 9.80 -12.19
CA LEU A 211 6.22 9.85 -13.64
C LEU A 211 5.24 8.87 -14.33
N GLU A 212 5.11 7.63 -13.86
CA GLU A 212 4.14 6.66 -14.41
C GLU A 212 2.69 7.15 -14.25
N ARG A 213 2.35 7.72 -13.08
CA ARG A 213 1.05 8.33 -12.81
C ARG A 213 0.75 9.48 -13.78
N LEU A 214 1.70 10.40 -13.94
CA LEU A 214 1.55 11.55 -14.84
C LEU A 214 1.39 11.10 -16.29
N ILE A 215 2.10 10.06 -16.73
CA ILE A 215 1.91 9.47 -18.06
C ILE A 215 0.51 8.87 -18.20
N LYS A 216 0.03 8.09 -17.21
CA LYS A 216 -1.33 7.52 -17.22
C LYS A 216 -2.39 8.61 -17.30
N ARG A 217 -2.29 9.65 -16.47
CA ARG A 217 -3.22 10.77 -16.46
C ARG A 217 -3.19 11.56 -17.77
N LEU A 218 -2.00 11.80 -18.33
CA LEU A 218 -1.84 12.46 -19.62
C LEU A 218 -2.52 11.67 -20.74
N ASN A 219 -2.43 10.34 -20.74
CA ASN A 219 -3.12 9.50 -21.71
C ASN A 219 -4.64 9.56 -21.56
N GLN A 220 -5.17 9.51 -20.32
CA GLN A 220 -6.61 9.67 -20.07
C GLN A 220 -7.12 11.04 -20.54
N LEU A 221 -6.38 12.12 -20.24
CA LEU A 221 -6.75 13.47 -20.67
C LEU A 221 -6.74 13.60 -22.20
N LYS A 222 -5.78 12.97 -22.90
CA LYS A 222 -5.76 12.91 -24.36
C LYS A 222 -6.99 12.20 -24.92
N GLU A 223 -7.40 11.08 -24.32
CA GLU A 223 -8.59 10.35 -24.73
C GLU A 223 -9.87 11.17 -24.50
N GLN A 224 -10.00 11.81 -23.33
CA GLN A 224 -11.11 12.70 -23.02
C GLN A 224 -11.17 13.89 -23.98
N LYS A 225 -10.02 14.50 -24.27
CA LYS A 225 -9.91 15.58 -25.25
C LYS A 225 -10.39 15.14 -26.63
N SER A 226 -9.94 13.99 -27.12
CA SER A 226 -10.36 13.45 -28.42
C SER A 226 -11.88 13.26 -28.50
N LYS A 227 -12.49 12.70 -27.46
CA LYS A 227 -13.95 12.50 -27.39
C LYS A 227 -14.72 13.83 -27.39
N LEU A 228 -14.21 14.83 -26.68
CA LEU A 228 -14.82 16.17 -26.67
C LEU A 228 -14.66 16.87 -28.03
N GLU A 229 -13.51 16.72 -28.69
CA GLU A 229 -13.29 17.25 -30.04
C GLU A 229 -14.24 16.60 -31.06
N GLU A 230 -14.50 15.29 -30.96
CA GLU A 230 -15.52 14.61 -31.78
C GLU A 230 -16.92 15.16 -31.54
N GLN A 231 -17.29 15.42 -30.28
CA GLN A 231 -18.58 16.02 -29.92
C GLN A 231 -18.71 17.45 -30.45
N ILE A 232 -17.65 18.26 -30.34
CA ILE A 232 -17.61 19.63 -30.88
C ILE A 232 -17.80 19.59 -32.39
N ALA A 233 -17.07 18.74 -33.11
CA ALA A 233 -17.18 18.61 -34.56
C ALA A 233 -18.59 18.17 -35.01
N ALA A 234 -19.25 17.31 -34.23
CA ALA A 234 -20.64 16.91 -34.49
C ALA A 234 -21.61 18.09 -34.34
N ILE A 235 -21.44 18.92 -33.30
CA ILE A 235 -22.25 20.11 -33.07
C ILE A 235 -22.01 21.17 -34.15
N GLU A 236 -20.75 21.41 -34.52
CA GLU A 236 -20.40 22.35 -35.59
C GLU A 236 -21.08 21.97 -36.92
N LYS A 237 -21.08 20.68 -37.26
CA LYS A 237 -21.79 20.17 -38.45
C LYS A 237 -23.30 20.39 -38.37
N GLU A 238 -23.89 20.27 -37.18
CA GLU A 238 -25.32 20.56 -36.97
C GLU A 238 -25.62 22.05 -37.13
N ILE A 239 -24.75 22.93 -36.61
CA ILE A 239 -24.85 24.39 -36.81
C ILE A 239 -24.81 24.72 -38.29
N GLU A 240 -23.85 24.20 -39.05
CA GLU A 240 -23.74 24.44 -40.51
C GLU A 240 -25.00 24.01 -41.27
N MET A 241 -25.58 22.85 -40.91
CA MET A 241 -26.82 22.38 -41.54
C MET A 241 -28.01 23.31 -41.23
N VAL A 242 -28.12 23.79 -39.98
CA VAL A 242 -29.18 24.71 -39.58
C VAL A 242 -29.00 26.08 -40.24
N GLU A 243 -27.80 26.64 -40.24
CA GLU A 243 -27.49 27.90 -40.91
C GLU A 243 -27.79 27.84 -42.41
N GLY A 244 -27.37 26.76 -43.08
CA GLY A 244 -27.70 26.54 -44.50
C GLY A 244 -29.21 26.50 -44.73
N ARG A 245 -29.97 25.87 -43.82
CA ARG A 245 -31.44 25.84 -43.90
C ARG A 245 -32.07 27.21 -43.68
N ILE A 246 -31.51 28.03 -42.80
CA ILE A 246 -31.97 29.42 -42.59
C ILE A 246 -31.73 30.23 -43.87
N GLU A 247 -30.54 30.15 -44.46
CA GLU A 247 -30.22 30.88 -45.70
C GLU A 247 -31.10 30.48 -46.89
N GLU A 248 -31.48 29.19 -47.00
CA GLU A 248 -32.43 28.74 -48.01
C GLU A 248 -33.80 29.41 -47.84
N LEU A 249 -34.30 29.48 -46.60
CA LEU A 249 -35.61 30.05 -46.29
C LEU A 249 -35.64 31.58 -46.42
N GLU A 250 -34.52 32.28 -46.21
CA GLU A 250 -34.43 33.74 -46.39
C GLU A 250 -34.43 34.20 -47.86
N LYS A 251 -34.18 33.28 -48.81
CA LYS A 251 -34.13 33.57 -50.26
C LYS A 251 -35.45 33.28 -50.99
N GLU A 252 -36.44 32.67 -50.31
CA GLU A 252 -37.82 32.50 -50.79
C GLU A 252 -38.70 33.73 -50.50
#